data_AF-A0A3S1CR03-F1
#
_entry.id   AF-A0A3S1CR03-F1
#
_cell.length_a   1.000
_cell.length_b   1.000
_cell.length_c   1.000
_cell.angle_alpha   90.00
_cell.angle_beta   90.00
_cell.angle_gamma   90.00
#
_symmetry.space_group_name_H-M   'P 1'
#
loop_
_entity.id
_entity.type
_entity.pdbx_description
1 polymer ?
#
loop_
_entity_poly.entity_id
_entity_poly.type
_entity_poly.pdbx_seq_one_letter_code
_entity_poly.pdbx_strand_id
1 'polypeptide(L)'
;MNDETPIRSENATPAFAPATPMMEQYIEIKAANPDSLLFYRMGDFYELFFDDAEKASRALGIVLTKRGKHQGLDIPMCGVPVHAADDYLQKLIGQGFRVAVCEQIEDPAEAKKRGGKSVVRRDVVRLVTPGTITEDKLLAPSESSFLMALSRVKGGAEQHSFALAWIDISTGAFRVAETTADRLLADVFRVDPRELIVAEPVFYDPELKPVFDVLGRVANPQPPSLFDSASAAGRIARFFEVATPDSF
;
A
#
# COMPACT_ATOMS: atom_id res chain seq x y z
N MET A 1 -9.42 61.92 37.43
CA MET A 1 -10.46 61.64 36.43
C MET A 1 -9.79 60.78 35.37
N ASN A 2 -10.18 59.51 35.36
CA ASN A 2 -9.87 58.42 34.42
C ASN A 2 -8.40 57.97 34.27
N ASP A 3 -8.11 56.93 35.05
CA ASP A 3 -7.01 55.97 34.87
C ASP A 3 -7.54 54.86 33.93
N GLU A 4 -7.12 54.87 32.66
CA GLU A 4 -7.46 53.81 31.70
C GLU A 4 -6.41 52.71 31.74
N THR A 5 -6.73 51.61 32.42
CA THR A 5 -5.98 50.36 32.35
C THR A 5 -6.26 49.66 31.02
N PRO A 6 -5.25 49.35 30.17
CA PRO A 6 -5.51 48.56 28.97
C PRO A 6 -5.70 47.09 29.34
N ILE A 7 -6.84 46.53 28.93
CA ILE A 7 -7.13 45.10 28.98
C ILE A 7 -6.17 44.39 28.01
N ARG A 8 -5.18 43.66 28.53
CA ARG A 8 -4.39 42.72 27.73
C ARG A 8 -5.27 41.53 27.37
N SER A 9 -5.63 41.43 26.10
CA SER A 9 -6.27 40.25 25.51
C SER A 9 -5.29 39.08 25.46
N GLU A 10 -5.39 38.14 26.39
CA GLU A 10 -4.75 36.83 26.28
C GLU A 10 -5.56 35.95 25.31
N ASN A 11 -5.31 36.10 24.01
CA ASN A 11 -5.59 35.03 23.06
C ASN A 11 -4.33 34.16 22.92
N ALA A 12 -4.11 33.29 23.91
CA ALA A 12 -3.17 32.19 23.74
C ALA A 12 -3.84 31.12 22.87
N THR A 13 -3.44 31.06 21.60
CA THR A 13 -3.68 29.89 20.75
C THR A 13 -3.17 28.66 21.50
N PRO A 14 -3.99 27.60 21.71
CA PRO A 14 -3.51 26.42 22.42
C PRO A 14 -2.36 25.81 21.61
N ALA A 15 -1.15 25.88 22.15
CA ALA A 15 0.00 25.19 21.60
C ALA A 15 -0.28 23.69 21.71
N PHE A 16 -0.63 23.06 20.59
CA PHE A 16 -0.83 21.62 20.55
C PHE A 16 0.47 20.93 20.96
N ALA A 17 0.38 20.05 21.97
CA ALA A 17 1.53 19.26 22.38
C ALA A 17 2.06 18.45 21.19
N PRO A 18 3.39 18.42 20.96
CA PRO A 18 3.99 17.65 19.87
C PRO A 18 3.63 16.17 20.02
N ALA A 19 3.53 15.47 18.89
CA ALA A 19 3.25 14.06 18.88
C ALA A 19 4.31 13.29 19.69
N THR A 20 3.92 12.17 20.28
CA THR A 20 4.92 11.32 20.94
C THR A 20 5.93 10.84 19.88
N PRO A 21 7.22 10.64 20.20
CA PRO A 21 8.21 10.20 19.21
C PRO A 21 7.81 8.90 18.47
N MET A 22 7.01 8.04 19.13
CA MET A 22 6.46 6.84 18.49
C MET A 22 5.41 7.18 17.43
N MET A 23 4.54 8.15 17.71
CA MET A 23 3.52 8.60 16.77
C MET A 23 4.13 9.41 15.62
N GLU A 24 5.19 10.17 15.85
CA GLU A 24 5.94 10.83 14.77
C GLU A 24 6.50 9.79 13.80
N GLN A 25 7.17 8.74 14.30
CA GLN A 25 7.66 7.63 13.48
C GLN A 25 6.53 6.89 12.75
N TYR A 26 5.39 6.66 13.40
CA TYR A 26 4.24 6.04 12.74
C TYR A 26 3.72 6.90 11.59
N ILE A 27 3.53 8.20 11.80
CA ILE A 27 3.03 9.14 10.78
C ILE A 27 3.99 9.21 9.60
N GLU A 28 5.29 9.24 9.84
CA GLU A 28 6.31 9.25 8.80
C GLU A 28 6.24 7.98 7.92
N ILE A 29 6.20 6.80 8.56
CA ILE A 29 6.13 5.52 7.83
C ILE A 29 4.79 5.40 7.08
N LYS A 30 3.68 5.87 7.69
CA LYS A 30 2.38 5.88 7.03
C LYS A 30 2.34 6.85 5.85
N ALA A 31 2.99 8.00 5.93
CA ALA A 31 3.08 8.96 4.83
C ALA A 31 3.83 8.38 3.61
N ALA A 32 4.81 7.50 3.86
CA ALA A 32 5.48 6.74 2.80
C ALA A 32 4.62 5.58 2.23
N ASN A 33 3.51 5.21 2.89
CA ASN A 33 2.62 4.10 2.52
C ASN A 33 1.14 4.53 2.58
N PRO A 34 0.72 5.57 1.83
CA PRO A 34 -0.59 6.18 2.00
C PRO A 34 -1.77 5.23 1.69
N ASP A 35 -1.60 4.37 0.68
CA ASP A 35 -2.65 3.49 0.15
C ASP A 35 -2.74 2.12 0.84
N SER A 36 -1.93 1.89 1.87
CA SER A 36 -1.85 0.61 2.58
C SER A 36 -2.19 0.78 4.05
N LEU A 37 -2.94 -0.16 4.62
CA LEU A 37 -3.04 -0.27 6.08
C LEU A 37 -1.66 -0.53 6.66
N LEU A 38 -1.29 0.17 7.74
CA LEU A 38 0.01 0.00 8.37
C LEU A 38 -0.10 -0.90 9.61
N PHE A 39 0.34 -2.15 9.49
CA PHE A 39 0.55 -3.05 10.61
C PHE A 39 1.83 -2.64 11.34
N TYR A 40 1.69 -1.84 12.40
CA TYR A 40 2.82 -1.28 13.12
C TYR A 40 3.19 -2.13 14.34
N ARG A 41 4.39 -2.72 14.34
CA ARG A 41 4.82 -3.65 15.39
C ARG A 41 4.98 -2.97 16.76
N MET A 42 4.17 -3.41 17.72
CA MET A 42 4.17 -2.97 19.12
C MET A 42 4.18 -4.17 20.07
N GLY A 43 5.38 -4.63 20.44
CA GLY A 43 5.52 -5.78 21.33
C GLY A 43 5.02 -7.05 20.65
N ASP A 44 3.96 -7.66 21.16
CA ASP A 44 3.35 -8.88 20.58
C ASP A 44 2.10 -8.60 19.73
N PHE A 45 1.88 -7.34 19.36
CA PHE A 45 0.77 -6.90 18.53
C PHE A 45 1.24 -6.13 17.30
N TYR A 46 0.47 -6.21 16.22
CA TYR A 46 0.43 -5.16 15.20
C TYR A 46 -0.71 -4.22 15.55
N GLU A 47 -0.38 -2.95 15.75
CA GLU A 47 -1.35 -1.90 16.01
C GLU A 47 -1.54 -1.04 14.75
N LEU A 48 -2.77 -0.58 14.55
CA LEU A 48 -3.13 0.39 13.52
C LEU A 48 -3.74 1.60 14.23
N PHE A 49 -3.56 2.79 13.66
CA PHE A 49 -4.03 4.05 14.26
C PHE A 49 -4.86 4.86 13.26
N PHE A 50 -5.61 5.85 13.78
CA PHE A 50 -6.39 6.79 12.98
C PHE A 50 -7.37 6.07 12.02
N ASP A 51 -7.43 6.49 10.76
CA ASP A 51 -8.32 5.93 9.73
C ASP A 51 -7.99 4.45 9.42
N ASP A 52 -6.72 4.04 9.50
CA ASP A 52 -6.35 2.63 9.33
C ASP A 52 -6.99 1.76 10.42
N ALA A 53 -7.04 2.24 11.67
CA ALA A 53 -7.68 1.54 12.77
C ALA A 53 -9.19 1.37 12.52
N GLU A 54 -9.85 2.42 12.05
CA GLU A 54 -11.29 2.37 11.77
C GLU A 54 -11.61 1.42 10.61
N LYS A 55 -10.83 1.48 9.53
CA LYS A 55 -10.97 0.58 8.38
C LYS A 55 -10.73 -0.87 8.77
N ALA A 56 -9.64 -1.14 9.47
CA ALA A 56 -9.29 -2.50 9.91
C ALA A 56 -10.29 -3.04 10.93
N SER A 57 -10.73 -2.23 11.90
CA SER A 57 -11.76 -2.64 12.86
C SER A 57 -13.05 -3.08 12.17
N ARG A 58 -13.55 -2.28 11.21
CA ARG A 58 -14.75 -2.64 10.44
C ARG A 58 -14.53 -3.88 9.58
N ALA A 59 -13.41 -3.98 8.89
CA ALA A 59 -13.11 -5.10 7.99
C ALA A 59 -12.90 -6.42 8.72
N LEU A 60 -12.26 -6.38 9.90
CA LEU A 60 -11.89 -7.57 10.67
C LEU A 60 -12.91 -7.93 11.76
N GLY A 61 -13.83 -7.03 12.09
CA GLY A 61 -14.75 -7.21 13.21
C GLY A 61 -14.06 -7.18 14.57
N ILE A 62 -12.95 -6.46 14.70
CA ILE A 62 -12.19 -6.33 15.95
C ILE A 62 -12.53 -5.02 16.67
N VAL A 63 -12.29 -4.99 17.98
CA VAL A 63 -12.62 -3.83 18.83
C VAL A 63 -11.80 -2.60 18.42
N LEU A 64 -12.48 -1.50 18.13
CA LEU A 64 -11.88 -0.17 18.01
C LEU A 64 -11.78 0.45 19.41
N THR A 65 -10.57 0.81 19.82
CA THR A 65 -10.25 1.49 21.07
C THR A 65 -9.52 2.81 20.79
N LYS A 66 -8.95 3.41 21.83
CA LYS A 66 -8.25 4.69 21.76
C LYS A 66 -6.91 4.61 22.50
N ARG A 67 -5.87 5.28 21.98
CA ARG A 67 -4.55 5.33 22.62
C ARG A 67 -3.98 6.75 22.67
N GLY A 68 -4.13 7.41 23.82
CA GLY A 68 -3.60 8.76 24.02
C GLY A 68 -4.30 9.80 23.14
N LYS A 69 -3.64 10.95 22.96
CA LYS A 69 -4.17 12.07 22.19
C LYS A 69 -3.15 12.61 21.18
N HIS A 70 -3.63 13.04 20.03
CA HIS A 70 -2.89 13.78 19.01
C HIS A 70 -3.68 15.04 18.67
N GLN A 71 -3.04 16.21 18.75
CA GLN A 71 -3.69 17.52 18.53
C GLN A 71 -4.97 17.70 19.39
N GLY A 72 -4.97 17.18 20.61
CA GLY A 72 -6.11 17.26 21.53
C GLY A 72 -7.24 16.25 21.30
N LEU A 73 -7.21 15.50 20.19
CA LEU A 73 -8.18 14.45 19.86
C LEU A 73 -7.66 13.07 20.26
N ASP A 74 -8.58 12.17 20.65
CA ASP A 74 -8.24 10.78 20.92
C ASP A 74 -7.76 10.10 19.63
N ILE A 75 -6.72 9.27 19.72
CA ILE A 75 -6.21 8.50 18.57
C ILE A 75 -6.97 7.17 18.50
N PRO A 76 -7.81 6.92 17.46
CA PRO A 76 -8.40 5.60 17.23
C PRO A 76 -7.31 4.56 17.08
N MET A 77 -7.51 3.38 17.66
CA MET A 77 -6.55 2.28 17.62
C MET A 77 -7.26 0.93 17.60
N CYS A 78 -6.76 0.00 16.81
CA CYS A 78 -7.06 -1.42 16.95
C CYS A 78 -5.77 -2.22 16.77
N GLY A 79 -5.78 -3.48 17.20
CA GLY A 79 -4.60 -4.33 17.04
C GLY A 79 -4.93 -5.80 16.90
N VAL A 80 -4.01 -6.53 16.28
CA VAL A 80 -4.06 -7.97 16.10
C VAL A 80 -2.83 -8.61 16.73
N PRO A 81 -2.96 -9.76 17.41
CA PRO A 81 -1.80 -10.44 17.97
C PRO A 81 -0.94 -11.03 16.85
N VAL A 82 0.37 -10.90 16.99
CA VAL A 82 1.36 -11.27 15.97
C VAL A 82 1.23 -12.72 15.55
N HIS A 83 1.03 -13.63 16.50
CA HIS A 83 0.90 -15.05 16.22
C HIS A 83 -0.31 -15.41 15.33
N ALA A 84 -1.27 -14.50 15.20
CA ALA A 84 -2.46 -14.65 14.35
C ALA A 84 -2.49 -13.64 13.20
N ALA A 85 -1.41 -12.87 13.00
CA ALA A 85 -1.39 -11.79 12.02
C ALA A 85 -1.68 -12.27 10.60
N ASP A 86 -1.17 -13.45 10.22
CA ASP A 86 -1.42 -14.06 8.90
C ASP A 86 -2.92 -14.22 8.61
N ASP A 87 -3.71 -14.69 9.59
CA ASP A 87 -5.15 -14.91 9.40
C ASP A 87 -5.90 -13.58 9.22
N TYR A 88 -5.46 -12.52 9.91
CA TYR A 88 -6.03 -11.18 9.75
C TYR A 88 -5.58 -10.52 8.45
N LEU A 89 -4.31 -10.71 8.06
CA LEU A 89 -3.82 -10.31 6.75
C LEU A 89 -4.68 -10.94 5.66
N GLN A 90 -4.96 -12.24 5.72
CA GLN A 90 -5.82 -12.92 4.74
C GLN A 90 -7.17 -12.23 4.57
N LYS A 91 -7.84 -11.92 5.69
CA LYS A 91 -9.16 -11.29 5.67
C LYS A 91 -9.11 -9.88 5.09
N LEU A 92 -8.06 -9.12 5.38
CA LEU A 92 -7.85 -7.79 4.81
C LEU A 92 -7.58 -7.87 3.31
N ILE A 93 -6.66 -8.73 2.90
CA ILE A 93 -6.30 -8.89 1.48
C ILE A 93 -7.51 -9.40 0.67
N GLY A 94 -8.27 -10.37 1.20
CA GLY A 94 -9.50 -10.86 0.57
C GLY A 94 -10.60 -9.81 0.42
N GLN A 95 -10.56 -8.72 1.18
CA GLN A 95 -11.44 -7.54 1.03
C GLN A 95 -10.85 -6.43 0.15
N GLY A 96 -9.70 -6.70 -0.49
CA GLY A 96 -9.00 -5.77 -1.38
C GLY A 96 -8.17 -4.71 -0.66
N PHE A 97 -7.86 -4.89 0.63
CA PHE A 97 -6.91 -4.01 1.31
C PHE A 97 -5.47 -4.37 0.92
N ARG A 98 -4.58 -3.38 1.00
CA ARG A 98 -3.13 -3.54 0.95
C ARG A 98 -2.62 -3.36 2.38
N VAL A 99 -1.60 -4.10 2.80
CA VAL A 99 -1.07 -4.02 4.16
C VAL A 99 0.45 -3.90 4.12
N ALA A 100 0.98 -2.81 4.67
CA ALA A 100 2.40 -2.63 4.95
C ALA A 100 2.69 -3.19 6.35
N VAL A 101 3.58 -4.17 6.44
CA VAL A 101 4.02 -4.77 7.70
C VAL A 101 5.30 -4.09 8.15
N CYS A 102 5.19 -3.34 9.23
CA CYS A 102 6.27 -2.54 9.80
C CYS A 102 6.82 -3.22 11.06
N GLU A 103 8.08 -3.62 11.00
CA GLU A 103 8.78 -4.39 12.04
C GLU A 103 9.77 -3.55 12.84
N GLN A 104 10.17 -4.06 14.00
CA GLN A 104 11.30 -3.52 14.75
C GLN A 104 12.60 -3.98 14.10
N ILE A 105 13.35 -3.03 13.53
CA ILE A 105 14.65 -3.29 12.88
C ILE A 105 15.83 -3.17 13.85
N GLU A 106 15.55 -2.85 15.12
CA GLU A 106 16.53 -2.65 16.17
C GLU A 106 16.05 -3.32 17.46
N ASP A 107 16.97 -3.93 18.21
CA ASP A 107 16.67 -4.49 19.52
C ASP A 107 16.31 -3.36 20.54
N PRO A 108 15.26 -3.51 21.35
CA PRO A 108 14.92 -2.58 22.42
C PRO A 108 16.08 -2.21 23.36
N ALA A 109 17.04 -3.11 23.59
CA ALA A 109 18.24 -2.86 24.38
C ALA A 109 19.20 -1.89 23.68
N GLU A 110 19.38 -2.03 22.36
CA GLU A 110 20.18 -1.11 21.55
C GLU A 110 19.54 0.29 21.50
N ALA A 111 18.21 0.35 21.37
CA ALA A 111 17.49 1.62 21.39
C ALA A 111 17.68 2.36 22.73
N LYS A 112 17.66 1.63 23.85
CA LYS A 112 17.92 2.20 25.19
C LYS A 112 19.35 2.75 25.31
N LYS A 113 20.34 2.13 24.67
CA LYS A 113 21.73 2.62 24.63
C LYS A 113 21.84 3.96 23.90
N ARG A 114 20.97 4.24 22.92
CA ARG A 114 20.90 5.54 22.22
C ARG A 114 20.26 6.66 23.06
N GLY A 115 19.79 6.37 24.28
CA GLY A 115 19.22 7.33 25.22
C GLY A 115 17.79 6.98 25.65
N GLY A 116 17.42 7.35 26.89
CA GLY A 116 16.13 6.96 27.50
C GLY A 116 14.86 7.48 26.81
N LYS A 117 14.98 8.37 25.83
CA LYS A 117 13.88 8.87 24.99
C LYS A 117 13.88 8.31 23.57
N SER A 118 14.89 7.51 23.21
CA SER A 118 15.06 6.99 21.86
C SER A 118 14.08 5.86 21.59
N VAL A 119 13.23 6.04 20.58
CA VAL A 119 12.31 5.00 20.12
C VAL A 119 13.06 3.95 19.30
N VAL A 120 12.65 2.68 19.47
CA VAL A 120 13.10 1.57 18.63
C VAL A 120 12.84 1.91 17.17
N ARG A 121 13.86 1.76 16.32
CA ARG A 121 13.70 1.99 14.89
C ARG A 121 12.80 0.92 14.28
N ARG A 122 11.96 1.37 13.35
CA ARG A 122 11.04 0.50 12.62
C ARG A 122 11.04 0.87 11.15
N ASP A 123 10.77 -0.13 10.33
CA ASP A 123 10.65 0.04 8.89
C ASP A 123 9.67 -0.97 8.31
N VAL A 124 9.13 -0.69 7.13
CA VAL A 124 8.31 -1.61 6.38
C VAL A 124 9.21 -2.67 5.77
N VAL A 125 9.13 -3.89 6.28
CA VAL A 125 9.91 -5.02 5.77
C VAL A 125 9.17 -5.76 4.66
N ARG A 126 7.85 -5.53 4.57
CA ARG A 126 6.99 -6.27 3.65
C ARG A 126 5.75 -5.47 3.31
N LEU A 127 5.42 -5.42 2.02
CA LEU A 127 4.14 -4.96 1.52
C LEU A 127 3.35 -6.19 1.03
N VAL A 128 2.16 -6.40 1.58
CA VAL A 128 1.25 -7.48 1.19
C VAL A 128 0.09 -6.88 0.40
N THR A 129 -0.13 -7.40 -0.80
CA THR A 129 -1.19 -6.93 -1.70
C THR A 129 -1.93 -8.13 -2.30
N PRO A 130 -3.16 -7.94 -2.83
CA PRO A 130 -3.92 -9.03 -3.44
C PRO A 130 -3.18 -9.79 -4.55
N GLY A 131 -2.32 -9.11 -5.33
CA GLY A 131 -1.56 -9.74 -6.40
C GLY A 131 -0.19 -10.29 -6.00
N THR A 132 0.28 -10.05 -4.76
CA THR A 132 1.65 -10.41 -4.33
C THR A 132 1.70 -11.47 -3.23
N ILE A 133 0.58 -12.15 -3.00
CA ILE A 133 0.47 -13.22 -2.01
C ILE A 133 1.29 -14.43 -2.44
N THR A 134 2.10 -14.97 -1.53
CA THR A 134 2.92 -16.17 -1.78
C THR A 134 2.68 -17.28 -0.77
N GLU A 135 2.03 -16.99 0.36
CA GLU A 135 1.77 -17.97 1.41
C GLU A 135 0.63 -18.92 1.04
N ASP A 136 0.86 -20.22 1.17
CA ASP A 136 -0.14 -21.26 0.93
C ASP A 136 -1.44 -21.06 1.72
N LYS A 137 -1.34 -20.50 2.94
CA LYS A 137 -2.52 -20.20 3.77
C LYS A 137 -3.42 -19.12 3.16
N LEU A 138 -2.82 -18.19 2.42
CA LEU A 138 -3.48 -17.03 1.84
C LEU A 138 -3.94 -17.30 0.41
N LEU A 139 -3.37 -18.30 -0.26
CA LEU A 139 -3.74 -18.74 -1.61
C LEU A 139 -4.91 -19.73 -1.55
N ALA A 140 -5.94 -19.52 -2.36
CA ALA A 140 -6.93 -20.56 -2.62
C ALA A 140 -6.29 -21.61 -3.54
N PRO A 141 -6.25 -22.92 -3.18
CA PRO A 141 -5.50 -23.93 -3.93
C PRO A 141 -5.90 -24.11 -5.40
N SER A 142 -7.07 -23.62 -5.80
CA SER A 142 -7.61 -23.73 -7.16
C SER A 142 -7.64 -22.40 -7.93
N GLU A 143 -7.12 -21.32 -7.36
CA GLU A 143 -7.21 -19.98 -7.95
C GLU A 143 -5.82 -19.39 -8.16
N SER A 144 -5.56 -18.86 -9.35
CA SER A 144 -4.34 -18.10 -9.61
C SER A 144 -4.43 -16.72 -8.97
N SER A 145 -3.35 -16.30 -8.33
CA SER A 145 -3.23 -14.96 -7.74
C SER A 145 -2.42 -14.05 -8.67
N PHE A 146 -3.00 -13.68 -9.82
CA PHE A 146 -2.29 -12.88 -10.80
C PHE A 146 -2.18 -11.41 -10.40
N LEU A 147 -0.96 -10.88 -10.43
CA LEU A 147 -0.68 -9.46 -10.54
C LEU A 147 -0.54 -9.10 -12.02
N MET A 148 -1.35 -8.16 -12.47
CA MET A 148 -1.34 -7.63 -13.84
C MET A 148 -0.80 -6.20 -13.87
N ALA A 149 -0.10 -5.84 -14.95
CA ALA A 149 0.26 -4.49 -15.28
C ALA A 149 -0.34 -4.11 -16.64
N LEU A 150 -0.92 -2.91 -16.73
CA LEU A 150 -1.38 -2.30 -17.98
C LEU A 150 -0.45 -1.15 -18.36
N SER A 151 0.02 -1.15 -19.61
CA SER A 151 0.81 -0.07 -20.17
C SER A 151 0.30 0.36 -21.53
N ARG A 152 0.44 1.65 -21.85
CA ARG A 152 0.18 2.20 -23.18
C ARG A 152 1.45 2.09 -24.02
N VAL A 153 1.35 1.46 -25.19
CA VAL A 153 2.50 1.28 -26.09
C VAL A 153 2.63 2.50 -27.00
N LYS A 154 3.74 3.23 -26.89
CA LYS A 154 4.03 4.37 -27.78
C LYS A 154 4.35 3.85 -29.19
N GLY A 155 3.63 4.33 -30.20
CA GLY A 155 3.87 3.96 -31.60
C GLY A 155 3.41 2.55 -31.99
N GLY A 156 2.55 1.91 -31.18
CA GLY A 156 1.89 0.67 -31.58
C GLY A 156 1.09 0.87 -32.87
N ALA A 157 0.86 -0.22 -33.62
CA ALA A 157 -0.10 -0.18 -34.73
C ALA A 157 -1.43 0.41 -34.21
N GLU A 158 -2.13 1.22 -35.01
CA GLU A 158 -3.33 1.96 -34.57
C GLU A 158 -4.38 1.07 -33.87
N GLN A 159 -4.33 -0.24 -34.09
CA GLN A 159 -5.21 -1.24 -33.49
C GLN A 159 -4.73 -1.76 -32.12
N HIS A 160 -3.44 -1.72 -31.76
CA HIS A 160 -2.88 -2.31 -30.52
C HIS A 160 -2.10 -1.27 -29.69
N SER A 161 -2.83 -0.33 -29.09
CA SER A 161 -2.24 0.77 -28.31
C SER A 161 -1.89 0.40 -26.85
N PHE A 162 -2.21 -0.80 -26.39
CA PHE A 162 -2.00 -1.24 -25.00
C PHE A 162 -1.36 -2.62 -24.92
N ALA A 163 -0.66 -2.85 -23.82
CA ALA A 163 -0.11 -4.16 -23.47
C ALA A 163 -0.45 -4.51 -22.03
N LEU A 164 -0.75 -5.79 -21.82
CA LEU A 164 -0.94 -6.43 -20.54
C LEU A 164 0.27 -7.33 -20.28
N ALA A 165 0.79 -7.28 -19.05
CA ALA A 165 1.73 -8.25 -18.53
C ALA A 165 1.19 -8.77 -17.21
N TRP A 166 1.26 -10.07 -16.94
CA TRP A 166 0.81 -10.60 -15.66
C TRP A 166 1.65 -11.76 -15.19
N ILE A 167 1.79 -11.86 -13.87
CA ILE A 167 2.59 -12.86 -13.18
C ILE A 167 1.77 -13.53 -12.08
N ASP A 168 1.90 -14.85 -11.97
CA ASP A 168 1.63 -15.56 -10.72
C ASP A 168 2.95 -15.75 -9.98
N ILE A 169 3.12 -15.02 -8.87
CA ILE A 169 4.38 -15.00 -8.12
C ILE A 169 4.66 -16.36 -7.47
N SER A 170 3.60 -17.12 -7.13
CA SER A 170 3.74 -18.42 -6.47
C SER A 170 4.28 -19.51 -7.41
N THR A 171 4.00 -19.39 -8.71
CA THR A 171 4.44 -20.38 -9.73
C THR A 171 5.53 -19.85 -10.65
N GLY A 172 5.75 -18.53 -10.69
CA GLY A 172 6.62 -17.86 -11.64
C GLY A 172 6.04 -17.76 -13.06
N ALA A 173 4.78 -18.16 -13.27
CA ALA A 173 4.14 -18.08 -14.58
C ALA A 173 3.98 -16.62 -15.00
N PHE A 174 4.72 -16.21 -16.04
CA PHE A 174 4.71 -14.85 -16.55
C PHE A 174 4.25 -14.82 -18.01
N ARG A 175 3.33 -13.91 -18.33
CA ARG A 175 2.74 -13.77 -19.67
C ARG A 175 2.60 -12.32 -20.06
N VAL A 176 2.64 -12.07 -21.37
CA VAL A 176 2.38 -10.77 -21.98
C VAL A 176 1.40 -10.92 -23.12
N ALA A 177 0.57 -9.90 -23.35
CA ALA A 177 -0.33 -9.83 -24.49
C ALA A 177 -0.57 -8.38 -24.91
N GLU A 178 -0.73 -8.15 -26.20
CA GLU A 178 -1.22 -6.89 -26.73
C GLU A 178 -2.75 -6.84 -26.65
N THR A 179 -3.30 -5.65 -26.42
CA THR A 179 -4.74 -5.41 -26.37
C THR A 179 -5.07 -4.03 -26.94
N THR A 180 -6.37 -3.76 -27.02
CA THR A 180 -6.98 -2.59 -27.64
C THR A 180 -7.91 -1.95 -26.61
N ALA A 181 -8.23 -0.66 -26.75
CA ALA A 181 -9.11 0.01 -25.78
C ALA A 181 -10.48 -0.68 -25.64
N ASP A 182 -11.05 -1.13 -26.76
CA ASP A 182 -12.35 -1.79 -26.86
C ASP A 182 -12.35 -3.22 -26.29
N ARG A 183 -11.20 -3.91 -26.31
CA ARG A 183 -11.08 -5.27 -25.77
C ARG A 183 -10.53 -5.34 -24.36
N LEU A 184 -9.92 -4.26 -23.86
CA LEU A 184 -9.18 -4.22 -22.60
C LEU A 184 -9.95 -4.86 -21.44
N LEU A 185 -11.22 -4.47 -21.23
CA LEU A 185 -12.02 -5.01 -20.13
C LEU A 185 -12.24 -6.51 -20.26
N ALA A 186 -12.53 -7.01 -21.46
CA ALA A 186 -12.75 -8.43 -21.71
C ALA A 186 -11.46 -9.25 -21.55
N ASP A 187 -10.32 -8.71 -22.01
CA ASP A 187 -9.03 -9.37 -21.86
C ASP A 187 -8.58 -9.40 -20.38
N VAL A 188 -8.83 -8.33 -19.60
CA VAL A 188 -8.59 -8.31 -18.14
C VAL A 188 -9.46 -9.35 -17.43
N PHE A 189 -10.77 -9.40 -17.70
CA PHE A 189 -11.66 -10.39 -17.07
C PHE A 189 -11.36 -11.84 -17.44
N ARG A 190 -10.78 -12.08 -18.62
CA ARG A 190 -10.36 -13.43 -19.01
C ARG A 190 -9.22 -13.95 -18.13
N VAL A 191 -8.33 -13.05 -17.69
CA VAL A 191 -7.22 -13.40 -16.79
C VAL A 191 -7.67 -13.40 -15.33
N ASP A 192 -8.66 -12.57 -14.99
CA ASP A 192 -9.18 -12.38 -13.63
C ASP A 192 -8.08 -12.05 -12.60
N PRO A 193 -7.32 -10.96 -12.79
CA PRO A 193 -6.24 -10.62 -11.89
C PRO A 193 -6.76 -10.20 -10.52
N ARG A 194 -6.05 -10.60 -9.46
CA ARG A 194 -6.31 -10.14 -8.09
C ARG A 194 -5.90 -8.67 -7.90
N GLU A 195 -4.96 -8.21 -8.71
CA GLU A 195 -4.49 -6.83 -8.71
C GLU A 195 -4.04 -6.43 -10.10
N LEU A 196 -4.40 -5.22 -10.52
CA LEU A 196 -3.94 -4.57 -11.74
C LEU A 196 -3.25 -3.25 -11.37
N ILE A 197 -1.97 -3.12 -11.72
CA ILE A 197 -1.25 -1.85 -11.61
C ILE A 197 -1.22 -1.12 -12.95
N VAL A 198 -1.35 0.20 -12.91
CA VAL A 198 -1.40 1.04 -14.11
C VAL A 198 -0.84 2.42 -13.81
N ALA A 199 -0.17 3.05 -14.78
CA ALA A 199 0.34 4.40 -14.61
C ALA A 199 -0.81 5.41 -14.35
N GLU A 200 -0.64 6.33 -13.40
CA GLU A 200 -1.64 7.36 -13.07
C GLU A 200 -2.24 8.08 -14.30
N PRO A 201 -1.45 8.53 -15.30
CA PRO A 201 -2.02 9.21 -16.46
C PRO A 201 -2.96 8.33 -17.30
N VAL A 202 -2.73 7.00 -17.31
CA VAL A 202 -3.59 6.04 -18.02
C VAL A 202 -4.84 5.75 -17.19
N PHE A 203 -4.71 5.63 -15.87
CA PHE A 203 -5.84 5.40 -14.96
C PHE A 203 -6.87 6.54 -14.99
N TYR A 204 -6.40 7.78 -15.08
CA TYR A 204 -7.25 8.97 -15.14
C TYR A 204 -7.65 9.39 -16.56
N ASP A 205 -7.35 8.58 -17.58
CA ASP A 205 -7.76 8.85 -18.95
C ASP A 205 -9.29 8.75 -19.08
N PRO A 206 -9.99 9.81 -19.54
CA PRO A 206 -11.44 9.81 -19.70
C PRO A 206 -11.97 8.66 -20.57
N GLU A 207 -11.22 8.22 -21.58
CA GLU A 207 -11.65 7.15 -22.48
C GLU A 207 -11.64 5.77 -21.80
N LEU A 208 -10.72 5.58 -20.85
CA LEU A 208 -10.58 4.32 -20.10
C LEU A 208 -11.33 4.32 -18.77
N LYS A 209 -11.84 5.47 -18.33
CA LYS A 209 -12.59 5.59 -17.08
C LYS A 209 -13.69 4.53 -16.91
N PRO A 210 -14.52 4.21 -17.93
CA PRO A 210 -15.54 3.16 -17.78
C PRO A 210 -14.96 1.78 -17.45
N VAL A 211 -13.77 1.46 -17.95
CA VAL A 211 -13.07 0.19 -17.66
C VAL A 211 -12.66 0.17 -16.19
N PHE A 212 -12.02 1.24 -15.70
CA PHE A 212 -11.56 1.29 -14.30
C PHE A 212 -12.71 1.41 -13.29
N ASP A 213 -13.82 2.06 -13.66
CA ASP A 213 -15.03 2.11 -12.83
C ASP A 213 -15.59 0.69 -12.59
N VAL A 214 -15.53 -0.18 -13.61
CA VAL A 214 -15.95 -1.58 -13.50
C VAL A 214 -14.96 -2.43 -12.71
N LEU A 215 -13.65 -2.25 -12.93
CA LEU A 215 -12.60 -2.98 -12.21
C LEU A 215 -12.53 -2.60 -10.73
N GLY A 216 -12.90 -1.36 -10.38
CA GLY A 216 -12.91 -0.86 -9.02
C GLY A 216 -11.55 -1.02 -8.32
N ARG A 217 -11.55 -1.66 -7.15
CA ARG A 217 -10.34 -1.82 -6.30
C ARG A 217 -9.26 -2.72 -6.89
N VAL A 218 -9.58 -3.51 -7.93
CA VAL A 218 -8.57 -4.32 -8.62
C VAL A 218 -7.56 -3.41 -9.30
N ALA A 219 -8.00 -2.29 -9.89
CA ALA A 219 -7.14 -1.34 -10.56
C ALA A 219 -6.51 -0.34 -9.58
N ASN A 220 -5.18 -0.33 -9.53
CA ASN A 220 -4.38 0.47 -8.62
C ASN A 220 -3.46 1.40 -9.43
N PRO A 221 -3.70 2.72 -9.41
CA PRO A 221 -2.81 3.67 -10.05
C PRO A 221 -1.45 3.70 -9.36
N GLN A 222 -0.39 3.88 -10.13
CA GLN A 222 0.99 3.87 -9.68
C GLN A 222 1.79 4.97 -10.38
N PRO A 223 2.90 5.45 -9.77
CA PRO A 223 3.73 6.48 -10.38
C PRO A 223 4.18 6.10 -11.81
N PRO A 224 4.07 7.01 -12.80
CA PRO A 224 4.37 6.69 -14.19
C PRO A 224 5.84 6.29 -14.43
N SER A 225 6.75 6.65 -13.52
CA SER A 225 8.16 6.25 -13.55
C SER A 225 8.36 4.73 -13.51
N LEU A 226 7.41 3.97 -12.95
CA LEU A 226 7.48 2.50 -12.92
C LEU A 226 7.24 1.89 -14.31
N PHE A 227 6.53 2.60 -15.19
CA PHE A 227 6.06 2.14 -16.51
C PHE A 227 6.92 2.65 -17.68
N ASP A 228 8.15 3.08 -17.40
CA ASP A 228 9.08 3.49 -18.46
C ASP A 228 9.46 2.31 -19.38
N SER A 229 8.96 2.36 -20.62
CA SER A 229 9.20 1.36 -21.64
C SER A 229 10.64 1.39 -22.17
N ALA A 230 11.32 2.53 -22.13
CA ALA A 230 12.68 2.66 -22.66
C ALA A 230 13.69 1.85 -21.84
N SER A 231 13.53 1.82 -20.52
CA SER A 231 14.36 1.02 -19.61
C SER A 231 13.85 -0.41 -19.39
N ALA A 232 12.62 -0.74 -19.81
CA ALA A 232 11.98 -2.02 -19.51
C ALA A 232 12.76 -3.23 -20.05
N ALA A 233 13.19 -3.19 -21.32
CA ALA A 233 13.96 -4.27 -21.93
C ALA A 233 15.26 -4.55 -21.18
N GLY A 234 15.99 -3.51 -20.75
CA GLY A 234 17.21 -3.65 -19.96
C GLY A 234 16.96 -4.19 -18.55
N ARG A 235 15.85 -3.83 -17.91
CA ARG A 235 15.44 -4.39 -16.61
C ARG A 235 15.13 -5.88 -16.72
N ILE A 236 14.40 -6.28 -17.76
CA ILE A 236 14.06 -7.69 -18.04
C ILE A 236 15.32 -8.50 -18.34
N ALA A 237 16.18 -8.01 -19.23
CA ALA A 237 17.44 -8.66 -19.60
C ALA A 237 18.34 -8.89 -18.37
N ARG A 238 18.44 -7.88 -17.49
CA ARG A 238 19.19 -7.99 -16.22
C ARG A 238 18.58 -9.02 -15.28
N PHE A 239 17.26 -9.07 -15.15
CA PHE A 239 16.57 -10.01 -14.26
C PHE A 239 16.79 -11.47 -14.69
N PHE A 240 16.71 -11.74 -16.00
CA PHE A 240 16.94 -13.07 -16.56
C PHE A 240 18.40 -13.38 -16.87
N GLU A 241 19.32 -12.47 -16.56
CA GLU A 241 20.77 -12.60 -16.85
C GLU A 241 21.08 -12.88 -18.33
N VAL A 242 20.32 -12.28 -19.25
CA VAL A 242 20.51 -12.41 -20.71
C VAL A 242 20.98 -11.11 -21.36
N ALA A 243 21.56 -11.22 -22.55
CA ALA A 243 22.01 -10.06 -23.31
C ALA A 243 20.83 -9.24 -23.89
N THR A 244 19.80 -9.91 -24.38
CA THR A 244 18.57 -9.28 -24.90
C THR A 244 17.33 -10.11 -24.54
N PRO A 245 16.16 -9.48 -24.33
CA PRO A 245 14.91 -10.20 -24.09
C PRO A 245 14.45 -11.05 -25.28
N ASP A 246 14.87 -10.73 -26.51
CA ASP A 246 14.51 -11.44 -27.75
C ASP A 246 15.15 -12.83 -27.88
N SER A 247 15.94 -13.25 -26.88
CA SER A 247 16.65 -14.52 -26.87
C SER A 247 15.78 -15.70 -26.41
N PHE A 248 14.50 -15.46 -26.09
CA PHE A 248 13.52 -16.43 -25.56
C PHE A 248 12.32 -16.62 -26.50
#